data_AF-D2XZ59-F1
#
_entry.id   AF-D2XZ59-F1
#
_cell.length_a   1.000
_cell.length_b   1.000
_cell.length_c   1.000
_cell.angle_alpha   90.00
_cell.angle_beta   90.00
_cell.angle_gamma   90.00
#
_symmetry.space_group_name_H-M   'P 1'
#
loop_
_entity.id
_entity.type
_entity.pdbx_description
1 polymer ?
#
loop_
_entity_poly.entity_id
_entity_poly.type
_entity_poly.pdbx_seq_one_letter_code
_entity_poly.pdbx_strand_id
1 'polypeptide(L)'
;WILQEKRSDEFDVKDATKWNFQTENYGVWSWRNENATVSNGKLKLTTKRETHNRTFWDGCNQQQVANYPLYYTSGVAKSRATGNYGYYEARIKGANTFPGVSPAFWMYSTIDRTLTENGDVQY
;
A
#
# COMPACT_ATOMS: atom_id res chain seq x y z
N TRP A 1 -27.80 2.43 -2.31
CA TRP A 1 -26.35 2.31 -2.48
C TRP A 1 -26.06 1.92 -3.92
N ILE A 2 -25.02 2.50 -4.54
CA ILE A 2 -24.57 2.17 -5.91
C ILE A 2 -23.11 1.70 -5.81
N LEU A 3 -22.81 0.51 -6.34
CA LEU A 3 -21.47 -0.06 -6.32
C LEU A 3 -20.49 0.81 -7.11
N GLN A 4 -19.29 1.02 -6.57
CA GLN A 4 -18.26 1.81 -7.21
C GLN A 4 -17.24 0.88 -7.89
N GLU A 5 -17.54 0.42 -9.10
CA GLU A 5 -16.78 -0.62 -9.83
C GLU A 5 -15.26 -0.41 -9.86
N LYS A 6 -14.80 0.85 -9.95
CA LYS A 6 -13.37 1.18 -10.00
C LYS A 6 -12.63 1.00 -8.66
N ARG A 7 -13.36 0.72 -7.58
CA ARG A 7 -12.86 0.51 -6.20
C ARG A 7 -13.48 -0.73 -5.55
N SER A 8 -14.12 -1.58 -6.34
CA SER A 8 -14.73 -2.85 -5.94
C SER A 8 -14.10 -3.99 -6.74
N ASP A 9 -13.84 -5.12 -6.08
CA ASP A 9 -13.23 -6.29 -6.73
C ASP A 9 -13.54 -7.56 -5.95
N GLU A 10 -13.99 -8.60 -6.65
CA GLU A 10 -14.15 -9.95 -6.11
C GLU A 10 -12.85 -10.78 -6.21
N PHE A 11 -11.81 -10.23 -6.86
CA PHE A 11 -10.50 -10.84 -7.04
C PHE A 11 -10.56 -12.20 -7.76
N ASP A 12 -11.34 -12.28 -8.84
CA ASP A 12 -11.29 -13.40 -9.79
C ASP A 12 -10.03 -13.33 -10.68
N VAL A 13 -9.56 -12.10 -10.95
CA VAL A 13 -8.36 -11.82 -11.75
C VAL A 13 -7.49 -10.76 -11.07
N LYS A 14 -6.20 -10.73 -11.42
CA LYS A 14 -5.29 -9.65 -10.98
C LYS A 14 -5.40 -8.45 -11.92
N ASP A 15 -6.36 -7.57 -11.67
CA ASP A 15 -6.62 -6.39 -12.50
C ASP A 15 -5.64 -5.23 -12.21
N ALA A 16 -4.53 -5.17 -12.96
CA ALA A 16 -3.54 -4.09 -12.85
C ALA A 16 -4.00 -2.74 -13.45
N THR A 17 -5.13 -2.73 -14.18
CA THR A 17 -5.73 -1.49 -14.69
C THR A 17 -6.51 -0.78 -13.58
N LYS A 18 -7.17 -1.54 -12.70
CA LYS A 18 -7.89 -1.02 -11.53
C LYS A 18 -6.97 -0.77 -10.32
N TRP A 19 -6.02 -1.66 -10.09
CA TRP A 19 -5.14 -1.63 -8.93
C TRP A 19 -3.67 -1.37 -9.29
N ASN A 20 -3.01 -0.52 -8.52
CA ASN A 20 -1.56 -0.44 -8.48
C ASN A 20 -1.02 -1.41 -7.42
N PHE A 21 -0.37 -2.49 -7.88
CA PHE A 21 0.22 -3.53 -7.03
C PHE A 21 1.68 -3.25 -6.62
N GLN A 22 2.25 -2.11 -7.02
CA GLN A 22 3.58 -1.67 -6.63
C GLN A 22 3.62 -0.13 -6.59
N THR A 23 3.26 0.42 -5.43
CA THR A 23 3.15 1.87 -5.21
C THR A 23 4.51 2.49 -4.87
N GLU A 24 4.50 3.79 -4.58
CA GLU A 24 5.59 4.45 -3.86
C GLU A 24 5.94 3.69 -2.58
N ASN A 25 7.24 3.59 -2.29
CA ASN A 25 7.75 2.88 -1.11
C ASN A 25 7.75 3.79 0.13
N TYR A 26 7.38 3.24 1.27
CA TYR A 26 7.40 3.88 2.58
C TYR A 26 7.59 2.81 3.66
N GLY A 27 7.75 3.24 4.93
CA GLY A 27 8.09 2.32 6.02
C GLY A 27 9.47 1.68 5.81
N VAL A 28 9.66 0.47 6.34
CA VAL A 28 10.96 -0.24 6.35
C VAL A 28 10.96 -1.51 5.49
N TRP A 29 10.09 -1.55 4.48
CA TRP A 29 10.04 -2.59 3.45
C TRP A 29 9.87 -1.95 2.06
N SER A 30 9.87 -2.78 1.02
CA SER A 30 9.53 -2.35 -0.34
C SER A 30 8.36 -3.15 -0.90
N TRP A 31 7.52 -2.48 -1.67
CA TRP A 31 6.42 -3.11 -2.39
C TRP A 31 6.94 -3.83 -3.63
N ARG A 32 6.42 -5.04 -3.86
CA ARG A 32 6.73 -5.86 -5.03
C ARG A 32 5.44 -6.35 -5.65
N ASN A 33 5.30 -6.15 -6.97
CA ASN A 33 4.12 -6.64 -7.70
C ASN A 33 3.96 -8.17 -7.55
N GLU A 34 5.06 -8.91 -7.46
CA GLU A 34 5.06 -10.38 -7.33
C GLU A 34 4.54 -10.86 -5.97
N ASN A 35 4.47 -9.95 -4.98
CA ASN A 35 3.93 -10.23 -3.65
C ASN A 35 2.41 -10.04 -3.56
N ALA A 36 1.77 -9.53 -4.62
CA ALA A 36 0.33 -9.51 -4.78
C ALA A 36 -0.09 -10.60 -5.78
N THR A 37 -0.78 -11.63 -5.30
CA THR A 37 -1.22 -12.76 -6.12
C THR A 37 -2.72 -12.95 -5.99
N VAL A 38 -3.38 -13.32 -7.09
CA VAL A 38 -4.80 -13.65 -7.09
C VAL A 38 -4.96 -15.13 -7.42
N SER A 39 -5.69 -15.86 -6.57
CA SER A 39 -5.96 -17.28 -6.77
C SER A 39 -7.23 -17.68 -6.04
N ASN A 40 -8.08 -18.50 -6.68
CA ASN A 40 -9.31 -19.03 -6.08
C ASN A 40 -10.27 -17.94 -5.54
N GLY A 41 -10.44 -16.84 -6.29
CA GLY A 41 -11.31 -15.72 -5.91
C GLY A 41 -10.82 -14.92 -4.70
N LYS A 42 -9.49 -14.89 -4.46
CA LYS A 42 -8.89 -14.13 -3.35
C LYS A 42 -7.60 -13.45 -3.78
N LEU A 43 -7.45 -12.20 -3.37
CA LEU A 43 -6.17 -11.52 -3.31
C LEU A 43 -5.38 -11.99 -2.09
N LYS A 44 -4.10 -12.35 -2.30
CA LYS A 44 -3.12 -12.66 -1.28
C LYS A 44 -1.95 -11.69 -1.39
N LEU A 45 -1.75 -10.91 -0.33
CA LEU A 45 -0.59 -10.03 -0.15
C LEU A 45 0.41 -10.73 0.77
N THR A 46 1.64 -10.90 0.29
CA THR A 46 2.66 -11.71 0.98
C THR A 46 3.84 -10.84 1.39
N THR A 47 4.23 -10.92 2.67
CA THR A 47 5.50 -10.38 3.15
C THR A 47 6.58 -11.48 3.07
N LYS A 48 7.77 -11.14 2.56
CA LYS A 48 8.90 -12.05 2.41
C LYS A 48 10.15 -11.45 3.03
N ARG A 49 10.99 -12.30 3.63
CA ARG A 49 12.38 -11.94 3.95
C ARG A 49 13.16 -11.87 2.64
N GLU A 50 13.56 -10.67 2.24
CA GLU A 50 14.28 -10.40 1.00
C GLU A 50 15.20 -9.20 1.24
N THR A 51 16.51 -9.45 1.29
CA THR A 51 17.50 -8.37 1.43
C THR A 51 17.58 -7.58 0.14
N HIS A 52 17.46 -6.25 0.24
CA HIS A 52 17.55 -5.34 -0.89
C HIS A 52 17.92 -3.94 -0.40
N ASN A 53 18.27 -3.05 -1.34
CA ASN A 53 18.59 -1.65 -1.04
C ASN A 53 17.60 -0.70 -1.72
N ARG A 54 17.32 0.45 -1.10
CA ARG A 54 16.63 1.58 -1.74
C ARG A 54 17.05 2.92 -1.15
N THR A 55 16.70 4.02 -1.82
CA THR A 55 16.71 5.33 -1.18
C THR A 55 15.67 5.36 -0.06
N PHE A 56 16.06 5.79 1.14
CA PHE A 56 15.25 5.81 2.35
C PHE A 56 15.22 7.21 2.96
N TRP A 57 14.03 7.67 3.35
CA TRP A 57 13.88 8.93 4.08
C TRP A 57 14.09 8.69 5.58
N ASP A 58 15.19 9.21 6.10
CA ASP A 58 15.48 9.26 7.53
C ASP A 58 14.87 10.54 8.12
N GLY A 59 13.66 10.41 8.66
CA GLY A 59 12.94 11.52 9.27
C GLY A 59 13.59 12.06 10.56
N CYS A 60 14.42 11.27 11.25
CA CYS A 60 15.11 11.73 12.46
C CYS A 60 16.20 12.75 12.12
N ASN A 61 16.92 12.52 11.02
CA ASN A 61 17.99 13.40 10.55
C ASN A 61 17.59 14.27 9.35
N GLN A 62 16.31 14.23 8.95
CA GLN A 62 15.74 15.02 7.84
C GLN A 62 16.52 14.86 6.52
N GLN A 63 16.91 13.63 6.17
CA GLN A 63 17.76 13.35 4.99
C GLN A 63 17.33 12.12 4.18
N GLN A 64 17.67 12.11 2.89
CA GLN A 64 17.56 10.93 2.03
C GLN A 64 18.88 10.13 2.10
N VAL A 65 18.79 8.86 2.46
CA VAL A 65 19.94 7.94 2.50
C VAL A 65 19.88 7.02 1.28
N ALA A 66 20.84 7.16 0.38
CA ALA A 66 20.97 6.29 -0.78
C ALA A 66 21.44 4.88 -0.37
N ASN A 67 21.04 3.86 -1.14
CA ASN A 67 21.45 2.46 -0.94
C ASN A 67 21.21 1.92 0.49
N TYR A 68 20.16 2.39 1.17
CA TYR A 68 19.83 1.95 2.53
C TYR A 68 19.39 0.47 2.53
N PRO A 69 20.01 -0.40 3.34
CA PRO A 69 19.70 -1.83 3.37
C PRO A 69 18.37 -2.08 4.09
N LEU A 70 17.50 -2.87 3.46
CA LEU A 70 16.23 -3.34 4.01
C LEU A 70 16.12 -4.86 3.88
N TYR A 71 15.26 -5.46 4.70
CA TYR A 71 15.24 -6.91 4.89
C TYR A 71 13.95 -7.60 4.46
N TYR A 72 12.89 -6.85 4.18
CA TYR A 72 11.58 -7.40 3.84
C TYR A 72 10.97 -6.72 2.63
N THR A 73 10.32 -7.51 1.78
CA THR A 73 9.40 -7.01 0.75
C THR A 73 7.98 -7.42 1.09
N SER A 74 6.98 -6.67 0.61
CA SER A 74 5.57 -6.95 0.89
C SER A 74 4.68 -6.68 -0.32
N GLY A 75 3.40 -7.04 -0.23
CA GLY A 75 2.39 -6.82 -1.27
C GLY A 75 1.40 -5.72 -0.89
N VAL A 76 0.94 -4.95 -1.87
CA VAL A 76 -0.07 -3.87 -1.72
C VAL A 76 -1.05 -3.92 -2.89
N ALA A 77 -2.26 -3.39 -2.72
CA ALA A 77 -3.21 -3.11 -3.80
C ALA A 77 -3.86 -1.75 -3.57
N LYS A 78 -3.35 -0.70 -4.22
CA LYS A 78 -3.89 0.67 -4.15
C LYS A 78 -4.80 0.91 -5.35
N SER A 79 -6.07 1.25 -5.15
CA SER A 79 -6.95 1.57 -6.27
C SER A 79 -6.39 2.79 -7.03
N ARG A 80 -6.43 2.76 -8.37
CA ARG A 80 -6.04 3.92 -9.18
C ARG A 80 -7.08 5.04 -9.10
N ALA A 81 -8.35 4.66 -8.98
CA ALA A 81 -9.44 5.61 -8.72
C ALA A 81 -9.43 6.07 -7.26
N THR A 82 -9.77 7.33 -7.06
CA THR A 82 -9.91 7.97 -5.75
C THR A 82 -11.39 8.16 -5.40
N GLY A 83 -11.65 8.54 -4.15
CA GLY A 83 -12.95 8.97 -3.66
C GLY A 83 -12.89 9.15 -2.15
N ASN A 84 -13.97 9.68 -1.58
CA ASN A 84 -14.04 10.06 -0.16
C ASN A 84 -15.26 9.40 0.49
N TYR A 85 -16.46 9.95 0.29
CA TYR A 85 -17.69 9.48 0.89
C TYR A 85 -18.14 8.14 0.27
N GLY A 86 -18.71 7.29 1.11
CA GLY A 86 -19.18 5.96 0.73
C GLY A 86 -19.06 4.97 1.88
N TYR A 87 -19.59 3.78 1.67
CA TYR A 87 -19.38 2.63 2.53
C TYR A 87 -18.31 1.76 1.90
N TYR A 88 -17.35 1.32 2.72
CA TYR A 88 -16.21 0.53 2.28
C TYR A 88 -16.14 -0.72 3.15
N GLU A 89 -16.09 -1.87 2.51
CA GLU A 89 -16.03 -3.16 3.19
C GLU A 89 -14.97 -4.04 2.53
N ALA A 90 -14.27 -4.81 3.36
CA ALA A 90 -13.32 -5.83 2.91
C ALA A 90 -13.44 -7.06 3.82
N ARG A 91 -13.50 -8.25 3.23
CA ARG A 91 -13.49 -9.52 3.96
C ARG A 91 -12.07 -10.09 4.04
N ILE A 92 -11.38 -9.85 5.15
CA ILE A 92 -9.95 -10.17 5.30
C ILE A 92 -9.73 -11.33 6.29
N LYS A 93 -8.84 -12.25 5.93
CA LYS A 93 -8.21 -13.20 6.85
C LYS A 93 -6.79 -12.72 7.17
N GLY A 94 -6.45 -12.63 8.45
CA GLY A 94 -5.11 -12.24 8.90
C GLY A 94 -4.02 -13.24 8.49
N ALA A 95 -2.77 -12.78 8.50
CA ALA A 95 -1.61 -13.65 8.33
C ALA A 95 -1.47 -14.61 9.53
N ASN A 96 -0.94 -15.82 9.28
CA ASN A 96 -0.76 -16.81 10.35
C ASN A 96 0.33 -16.41 11.36
N THR A 97 1.34 -15.65 10.94
CA THR A 97 2.48 -15.24 11.77
C THR A 97 2.12 -14.05 12.64
N PHE A 98 2.30 -14.18 13.95
CA PHE A 98 2.19 -13.10 14.92
C PHE A 98 3.19 -13.33 16.08
N PRO A 99 3.96 -12.31 16.50
CA PRO A 99 4.01 -10.92 15.99
C PRO A 99 4.79 -10.79 14.67
N GLY A 100 4.74 -9.61 14.04
CA GLY A 100 5.68 -9.22 12.96
C GLY A 100 5.07 -8.62 11.69
N VAL A 101 3.77 -8.81 11.44
CA VAL A 101 3.06 -8.23 10.28
C VAL A 101 1.70 -7.68 10.70
N SER A 102 1.21 -6.68 9.98
CA SER A 102 -0.09 -6.03 10.23
C SER A 102 -0.91 -5.94 8.94
N PRO A 103 -1.84 -6.89 8.69
CA PRO A 103 -2.81 -6.75 7.60
C PRO A 103 -3.65 -5.49 7.79
N ALA A 104 -3.82 -4.69 6.73
CA ALA A 104 -4.51 -3.40 6.82
C ALA A 104 -5.44 -3.15 5.63
N PHE A 105 -6.57 -2.50 5.89
CA PHE A 105 -7.49 -1.94 4.91
C PHE A 105 -7.74 -0.47 5.26
N TRP A 106 -7.32 0.43 4.37
CA TRP A 106 -7.29 1.87 4.63
C TRP A 106 -7.25 2.65 3.31
N MET A 107 -7.45 3.97 3.38
CA MET A 107 -7.35 4.91 2.27
C MET A 107 -6.56 6.15 2.69
N TYR A 108 -5.93 6.82 1.72
CA TYR A 108 -5.13 8.03 1.96
C TYR A 108 -5.10 8.91 0.71
N SER A 109 -4.88 10.20 0.92
CA SER A 109 -4.67 11.22 -0.10
C SER A 109 -3.18 11.52 -0.31
N THR A 110 -2.88 12.33 -1.32
CA THR A 110 -1.53 12.87 -1.54
C THR A 110 -1.34 14.14 -0.74
N ILE A 111 -0.25 14.26 0.02
CA ILE A 111 0.06 15.48 0.77
C ILE A 111 0.34 16.63 -0.20
N ASP A 112 -0.49 17.67 -0.20
CA ASP A 112 -0.20 18.93 -0.89
C ASP A 112 0.90 19.71 -0.15
N ARG A 113 2.11 19.66 -0.72
CA ARG A 113 3.30 20.33 -0.15
C ARG A 113 3.45 21.78 -0.58
N THR A 114 2.53 22.32 -1.39
CA THR A 114 2.55 23.74 -1.78
C THR A 114 2.01 24.65 -0.66
N LEU A 115 1.18 24.08 0.21
CA LEU A 115 0.61 24.74 1.38
C LEU A 115 1.66 24.80 2.50
N THR A 116 2.18 25.99 2.80
CA THR A 116 3.31 26.17 3.74
C THR A 116 3.03 27.21 4.83
N GLU A 117 1.84 27.81 4.82
CA GLU A 117 1.45 28.84 5.78
C GLU A 117 0.93 28.24 7.08
N ASN A 118 1.05 29.01 8.16
CA ASN A 118 0.56 28.56 9.46
C ASN A 118 -0.99 28.54 9.46
N GLY A 119 -1.58 27.37 9.69
CA GLY A 119 -3.02 27.14 9.58
C GLY A 119 -3.42 26.38 8.32
N ASP A 120 -2.51 26.22 7.36
CA ASP A 120 -2.71 25.31 6.24
C ASP A 120 -2.85 23.88 6.73
N VAL A 121 -3.74 23.12 6.10
CA VAL A 121 -3.82 21.68 6.33
C VAL A 121 -3.46 20.92 5.06
N GLN A 122 -2.31 20.25 5.14
CA GLN A 122 -1.78 19.43 4.05
C GLN A 122 -2.43 18.04 4.10
N TYR A 123 -3.43 17.80 3.26
CA TYR A 123 -3.97 16.46 3.00
C TYR A 123 -3.73 16.07 1.55
#